data_AF-A0A382URL9-F1
#
_entry.id   AF-A0A382URL9-F1
#
_cell.length_a   1.000
_cell.length_b   1.000
_cell.length_c   1.000
_cell.angle_alpha   90.00
_cell.angle_beta   90.00
_cell.angle_gamma   90.00
#
_symmetry.space_group_name_H-M   'P 1'
#
loop_
_entity.id
_entity.type
_entity.pdbx_description
1 polymer ?
#
loop_
_entity_poly.entity_id
_entity_poly.type
_entity_poly.pdbx_seq_one_letter_code
_entity_poly.pdbx_strand_id
1 'polypeptide(L)'
;MIYNFIKIALFFSFYIYGQNQDMPVDGIAAIVGENIILKSDVSQVVGMTALQRGLDITRDRVLLEKLQGDVLSSLVDQKVILEMAKLDSIEVSEKDVERALEQQIETFIMRAGTEELAETMLGQSLNDFRREYWYDMHDRLITEQYQQQLI
;
A
#
# COMPACT_ATOMS: atom_id res chain seq x y z
N MET A 1 41.15 -42.32 -16.36
CA MET A 1 41.41 -40.87 -16.26
C MET A 1 40.15 -39.99 -16.32
N ILE A 2 38.92 -40.56 -16.37
CA ILE A 2 37.64 -39.81 -16.39
C ILE A 2 37.02 -39.63 -14.98
N TYR A 3 37.21 -40.59 -14.07
CA TYR A 3 36.58 -40.57 -12.74
C TYR A 3 37.11 -39.49 -11.78
N ASN A 4 38.36 -39.04 -11.95
CA ASN A 4 38.93 -37.97 -11.11
C ASN A 4 38.39 -36.57 -11.48
N PHE A 5 37.84 -36.41 -12.70
CA PHE A 5 37.28 -35.12 -13.15
C PHE A 5 35.88 -34.89 -12.55
N ILE A 6 35.09 -35.95 -12.40
CA ILE A 6 33.75 -35.92 -11.79
C ILE A 6 33.80 -35.60 -10.29
N LYS A 7 34.83 -36.08 -9.57
CA LYS A 7 35.00 -35.79 -8.13
C LYS A 7 35.32 -34.32 -7.84
N ILE A 8 35.96 -33.61 -8.78
CA ILE A 8 36.30 -32.18 -8.63
C ILE A 8 35.07 -31.31 -8.90
N ALA A 9 34.22 -31.69 -9.87
CA ALA A 9 32.97 -30.98 -10.14
C ALA A 9 31.97 -31.07 -8.97
N LEU A 10 31.96 -32.19 -8.24
CA LEU A 10 31.06 -32.41 -7.09
C LEU A 10 31.51 -31.68 -5.82
N PHE A 11 32.72 -31.13 -5.78
CA PHE A 11 33.23 -30.36 -4.64
C PHE A 11 32.96 -28.84 -4.76
N PHE A 12 32.53 -28.37 -5.94
CA PHE A 12 32.26 -26.95 -6.19
C PHE A 12 30.82 -26.51 -5.90
N SER A 13 29.91 -27.45 -5.62
CA SER A 13 28.48 -27.16 -5.45
C SER A 13 28.07 -26.66 -4.06
N PHE A 14 29.01 -26.35 -3.15
CA PHE A 14 28.70 -25.99 -1.77
C PHE A 14 28.92 -24.52 -1.38
N TYR A 15 29.22 -23.63 -2.33
CA TYR A 15 29.17 -22.18 -2.08
C TYR A 15 27.77 -21.63 -2.36
N ILE A 16 26.78 -22.08 -1.58
CA ILE A 16 25.53 -21.33 -1.42
C ILE A 16 25.86 -20.15 -0.52
N TYR A 17 26.22 -19.03 -1.14
CA TYR A 17 26.23 -17.74 -0.46
C TYR A 17 24.78 -17.42 -0.07
N GLY A 18 24.48 -17.48 1.22
CA GLY A 18 23.29 -16.85 1.77
C GLY A 18 23.43 -15.35 1.57
N GLN A 19 22.78 -14.82 0.53
CA GLN A 19 22.52 -13.39 0.45
C GLN A 19 21.52 -13.07 1.56
N ASN A 20 22.02 -12.67 2.73
CA ASN A 20 21.25 -11.81 3.62
C ASN A 20 21.04 -10.53 2.82
N GLN A 21 19.91 -10.47 2.12
CA GLN A 21 19.41 -9.22 1.60
C GLN A 21 19.08 -8.39 2.83
N ASP A 22 19.89 -7.36 3.11
CA ASP A 22 19.51 -6.29 4.03
C ASP A 22 18.17 -5.77 3.54
N MET A 23 17.09 -6.28 4.11
CA MET A 23 15.74 -5.84 3.78
C MET A 23 15.67 -4.38 4.22
N PRO A 24 15.49 -3.42 3.29
CA PRO A 24 15.43 -2.02 3.68
C PRO A 24 14.21 -1.87 4.59
N VAL A 25 14.47 -1.61 5.87
CA VAL A 25 13.42 -1.31 6.84
C VAL A 25 12.76 -0.01 6.41
N ASP A 26 11.45 -0.05 6.25
CA ASP A 26 10.70 1.14 5.86
C ASP A 26 10.79 2.21 6.94
N GLY A 27 10.96 3.45 6.49
CA GLY A 27 11.13 4.60 7.37
C GLY A 27 9.82 5.31 7.63
N ILE A 28 9.75 6.04 8.73
CA ILE A 28 8.63 6.94 9.02
C ILE A 28 8.86 8.26 8.30
N ALA A 29 7.85 8.73 7.57
CA ALA A 29 7.82 10.05 6.94
C ALA A 29 7.20 11.11 7.86
N ALA A 30 6.11 10.76 8.56
CA ALA A 30 5.46 11.64 9.54
C ALA A 30 4.65 10.82 10.57
N ILE A 31 4.33 11.46 11.71
CA ILE A 31 3.48 10.92 12.77
C ILE A 31 2.38 11.96 13.03
N VAL A 32 1.12 11.52 13.02
CA VAL A 32 -0.07 12.37 13.19
C VAL A 32 -1.02 11.71 14.18
N GLY A 33 -1.03 12.20 15.41
CA GLY A 33 -1.74 11.55 16.52
C GLY A 33 -1.18 10.16 16.78
N GLU A 34 -2.04 9.15 16.70
CA GLU A 34 -1.66 7.73 16.80
C GLU A 34 -1.29 7.09 15.45
N ASN A 35 -1.46 7.80 14.33
CA ASN A 35 -1.19 7.28 12.99
C ASN A 35 0.23 7.61 12.52
N ILE A 36 0.79 6.71 11.72
CA ILE A 36 2.11 6.85 11.11
C ILE A 36 1.94 6.89 9.59
N ILE A 37 2.73 7.73 8.92
CA ILE A 37 2.85 7.77 7.45
C ILE A 37 4.24 7.25 7.09
N LEU A 38 4.33 6.21 6.25
CA LEU A 38 5.60 5.61 5.87
C LEU A 38 6.24 6.32 4.68
N LYS A 39 7.56 6.17 4.54
CA LYS A 39 8.30 6.69 3.39
C LYS A 39 7.92 5.96 2.11
N SER A 40 7.61 4.67 2.19
CA SER A 40 7.08 3.91 1.05
C SER A 40 5.73 4.45 0.57
N ASP A 41 4.79 4.73 1.47
CA ASP A 41 3.47 5.31 1.15
C ASP A 41 3.61 6.60 0.35
N VAL A 42 4.43 7.52 0.85
CA VAL A 42 4.70 8.80 0.17
C VAL A 42 5.32 8.53 -1.21
N SER A 43 6.31 7.64 -1.28
CA SER A 43 7.01 7.34 -2.54
C SER A 43 6.10 6.70 -3.58
N GLN A 44 5.17 5.84 -3.16
CA GLN A 44 4.20 5.17 -4.03
C GLN A 44 3.22 6.18 -4.63
N VAL A 45 2.67 7.08 -3.80
CA VAL A 45 1.74 8.12 -4.26
C VAL A 45 2.45 9.15 -5.15
N VAL A 46 3.68 9.54 -4.81
CA VAL A 46 4.52 10.41 -5.65
C VAL A 46 4.78 9.76 -7.00
N GLY A 47 5.17 8.48 -7.04
CA GLY A 47 5.42 7.75 -8.27
C GLY A 47 4.20 7.71 -9.19
N MET A 48 3.02 7.38 -8.63
CA MET A 48 1.77 7.38 -9.38
C MET A 48 1.43 8.78 -9.92
N THR A 49 1.55 9.81 -9.08
CA THR A 49 1.20 11.19 -9.47
C THR A 49 2.19 11.74 -10.50
N ALA A 50 3.46 11.40 -10.40
CA ALA A 50 4.49 11.78 -11.37
C ALA A 50 4.20 11.17 -12.74
N LEU A 51 3.83 9.89 -12.81
CA LEU A 51 3.43 9.22 -14.05
C LEU A 51 2.20 9.88 -14.67
N GLN A 52 1.18 10.18 -13.88
CA GLN A 52 -0.03 10.87 -14.36
C GLN A 52 0.26 12.27 -14.91
N ARG A 53 1.23 12.97 -14.32
CA ARG A 53 1.67 14.31 -14.77
C ARG A 53 2.73 14.26 -15.87
N GLY A 54 3.20 13.08 -16.25
CA GLY A 54 4.24 12.91 -17.27
C GLY A 54 5.62 13.45 -16.85
N LEU A 55 5.92 13.47 -15.54
CA LEU A 55 7.19 13.96 -15.01
C LEU A 55 8.31 12.93 -15.20
N ASP A 56 9.48 13.38 -15.62
CA ASP A 56 10.67 12.55 -15.75
C ASP A 56 11.51 12.60 -14.47
N ILE A 57 11.76 11.43 -13.88
CA ILE A 57 12.49 11.25 -12.61
C ILE A 57 13.91 11.86 -12.66
N THR A 58 14.52 11.91 -13.85
CA THR A 58 15.88 12.40 -14.05
C THR A 58 15.95 13.89 -14.39
N ARG A 59 14.92 14.43 -15.05
CA ARG A 59 14.93 15.81 -15.57
C ARG A 59 14.18 16.78 -14.66
N ASP A 60 13.13 16.31 -13.99
CA ASP A 60 12.18 17.15 -13.26
C ASP A 60 12.37 17.11 -11.74
N ARG A 61 13.62 16.99 -11.28
CA ARG A 61 13.95 16.78 -9.86
C ARG A 61 13.31 17.81 -8.92
N VAL A 62 13.33 19.09 -9.29
CA VAL A 62 12.74 20.17 -8.46
C VAL A 62 11.22 20.02 -8.36
N LEU A 63 10.56 19.63 -9.46
CA LEU A 63 9.11 19.39 -9.47
C LEU A 63 8.74 18.15 -8.65
N LEU A 64 9.60 17.12 -8.66
CA LEU A 64 9.42 15.90 -7.87
C LEU A 64 9.61 16.15 -6.38
N GLU A 65 10.61 16.94 -5.99
CA GLU A 65 10.81 17.34 -4.59
C GLU A 65 9.59 18.14 -4.08
N LYS A 66 9.06 19.06 -4.90
CA LYS A 66 7.82 19.77 -4.58
C LYS A 66 6.63 18.81 -4.47
N LEU A 67 6.46 17.93 -5.45
CA LEU A 67 5.39 16.94 -5.46
C LEU A 67 5.45 16.03 -4.23
N GLN A 68 6.64 15.64 -3.79
CA GLN A 68 6.81 14.85 -2.57
C GLN A 68 6.34 15.60 -1.33
N GLY A 69 6.65 16.90 -1.22
CA GLY A 69 6.13 17.75 -0.16
C GLY A 69 4.61 17.89 -0.19
N ASP A 70 4.04 18.14 -1.38
CA ASP A 70 2.59 18.27 -1.58
C ASP A 70 1.85 16.97 -1.23
N VAL A 71 2.38 15.82 -1.66
CA VAL A 71 1.83 14.49 -1.34
C VAL A 71 1.91 14.21 0.16
N LEU A 72 3.06 14.47 0.80
CA LEU A 72 3.19 14.28 2.24
C LEU A 72 2.19 15.16 3.01
N SER A 73 2.04 16.44 2.61
CA SER A 73 1.07 17.34 3.23
C SER A 73 -0.35 16.79 3.10
N SER A 74 -0.75 16.34 1.91
CA SER A 74 -2.07 15.76 1.67
C SER A 74 -2.33 14.52 2.55
N LEU A 75 -1.33 13.64 2.69
CA LEU A 75 -1.42 12.46 3.56
C LEU A 75 -1.54 12.86 5.04
N VAL A 76 -0.78 13.89 5.46
CA VAL A 76 -0.90 14.44 6.82
C VAL A 76 -2.31 15.01 7.05
N ASP A 77 -2.82 15.80 6.12
CA ASP A 77 -4.16 16.41 6.21
C ASP A 77 -5.25 15.33 6.33
N GLN A 78 -5.15 14.25 5.55
CA GLN A 78 -6.05 13.10 5.65
C GLN A 78 -6.00 12.45 7.04
N LYS A 79 -4.80 12.27 7.61
CA LYS A 79 -4.66 11.71 8.97
C LYS A 79 -5.17 12.67 10.04
N VAL A 80 -4.99 13.98 9.87
CA VAL A 80 -5.56 14.99 10.78
C VAL A 80 -7.09 14.90 10.75
N ILE A 81 -7.69 14.82 9.56
CA ILE A 81 -9.14 14.67 9.42
C ILE A 81 -9.64 13.40 10.12
N LEU A 82 -8.95 12.27 9.96
CA LEU A 82 -9.28 11.02 10.64
C LEU A 82 -9.25 11.18 12.16
N GLU A 83 -8.22 11.82 12.71
CA GLU A 83 -8.11 12.06 14.15
C GLU A 83 -9.21 13.02 14.66
N MET A 84 -9.55 14.04 13.89
CA MET A 84 -10.67 14.94 14.20
C MET A 84 -12.02 14.19 14.18
N ALA A 85 -12.25 13.32 13.21
CA ALA A 85 -13.47 12.53 13.12
C ALA A 85 -13.63 11.57 14.32
N LYS A 86 -12.53 10.98 14.81
CA LYS A 86 -12.52 10.19 16.05
C LYS A 86 -12.86 11.05 17.27
N LEU A 87 -12.28 12.25 17.39
CA LEU A 87 -12.58 13.19 18.49
C LEU A 87 -14.06 13.60 18.49
N ASP A 88 -14.63 13.85 17.32
CA ASP A 88 -16.04 14.22 17.14
C ASP A 88 -16.99 13.00 17.21
N SER A 89 -16.49 11.83 17.59
CA SER A 89 -17.24 10.58 17.78
C SER A 89 -18.05 10.17 16.54
N ILE A 90 -17.52 10.44 15.34
CA ILE A 90 -18.11 9.92 14.10
C ILE A 90 -17.77 8.45 14.00
N GLU A 91 -18.75 7.61 14.33
CA GLU A 91 -18.66 6.17 14.19
C GLU A 91 -19.41 5.72 12.93
N VAL A 92 -18.77 4.82 12.18
CA VAL A 92 -19.38 4.12 11.05
C VAL A 92 -19.80 2.74 11.55
N SER A 93 -21.03 2.32 11.22
CA SER A 93 -21.50 1.00 11.64
C SER A 93 -20.72 -0.10 10.92
N GLU A 94 -20.42 -1.21 11.60
CA GLU A 94 -19.76 -2.38 10.99
C GLU A 94 -20.49 -2.85 9.72
N LYS A 95 -21.83 -2.71 9.69
CA LYS A 95 -22.69 -3.06 8.56
C LYS A 95 -22.45 -2.16 7.34
N ASP A 96 -22.05 -0.91 7.55
CA ASP A 96 -21.70 0.00 6.45
C ASP A 96 -20.30 -0.30 5.93
N VAL A 97 -19.36 -0.65 6.81
CA VAL A 97 -18.02 -1.14 6.44
C VAL A 97 -18.12 -2.40 5.58
N GLU A 98 -18.87 -3.40 6.03
CA GLU A 98 -19.05 -4.66 5.29
C GLU A 98 -19.68 -4.41 3.92
N ARG A 99 -20.66 -3.51 3.83
CA ARG A 99 -21.31 -3.16 2.57
C ARG A 99 -20.34 -2.47 1.60
N ALA A 100 -19.55 -1.52 2.07
CA ALA A 100 -18.58 -0.82 1.25
C ALA A 100 -17.47 -1.75 0.75
N LEU A 101 -17.04 -2.68 1.61
CA LEU A 101 -16.04 -3.68 1.29
C LEU A 101 -16.57 -4.69 0.25
N GLU A 102 -17.80 -5.15 0.39
CA GLU A 102 -18.45 -6.01 -0.59
C GLU A 102 -18.56 -5.33 -1.96
N GLN A 103 -18.95 -4.06 -2.00
CA GLN A 103 -18.97 -3.26 -3.25
C GLN A 103 -17.59 -3.14 -3.89
N GLN A 104 -16.55 -3.00 -3.07
CA GLN A 104 -15.16 -2.95 -3.55
C GLN A 104 -14.74 -4.30 -4.16
N ILE A 105 -15.10 -5.41 -3.50
CA ILE A 105 -14.86 -6.77 -3.99
C ILE A 105 -15.61 -7.02 -5.30
N GLU A 106 -16.91 -6.70 -5.36
CA GLU A 106 -17.71 -6.78 -6.58
C GLU A 106 -17.06 -6.00 -7.74
N THR A 107 -16.49 -4.83 -7.45
CA THR A 107 -15.76 -4.03 -8.45
C THR A 107 -14.52 -4.76 -8.96
N PHE A 108 -13.79 -5.46 -8.09
CA PHE A 108 -12.66 -6.30 -8.51
C PHE A 108 -13.12 -7.48 -9.37
N ILE A 109 -14.17 -8.19 -8.96
CA ILE A 109 -14.74 -9.31 -9.70
C ILE A 109 -15.21 -8.83 -11.09
N MET A 110 -15.92 -7.71 -11.18
CA MET A 110 -16.37 -7.16 -12.46
C MET A 110 -15.22 -6.80 -13.39
N ARG A 111 -14.10 -6.30 -12.85
CA ARG A 111 -12.91 -5.97 -13.65
C ARG A 111 -12.13 -7.22 -14.08
N ALA A 112 -12.04 -8.22 -13.22
CA ALA A 112 -11.34 -9.47 -13.48
C ALA A 112 -12.16 -10.45 -14.35
N GLY A 113 -13.49 -10.34 -14.31
CA GLY A 113 -14.45 -11.17 -15.03
C GLY A 113 -14.98 -12.35 -14.23
N THR A 114 -14.14 -12.97 -13.38
CA THR A 114 -14.56 -14.06 -12.47
C THR A 114 -13.93 -13.88 -11.09
N GLU A 115 -14.47 -14.60 -10.11
CA GLU A 115 -13.98 -14.60 -8.73
C GLU A 115 -12.54 -15.13 -8.64
N GLU A 116 -12.25 -16.28 -9.27
CA GLU A 116 -10.91 -16.88 -9.24
C GLU A 116 -9.85 -16.00 -9.91
N LEU A 117 -10.24 -15.26 -10.95
CA LEU A 117 -9.35 -14.29 -11.59
C LEU A 117 -9.10 -13.09 -10.67
N ALA A 118 -10.11 -12.62 -9.94
CA ALA A 118 -9.95 -11.55 -8.96
C ALA A 118 -9.02 -11.98 -7.82
N GLU A 119 -9.16 -13.19 -7.29
CA GLU A 119 -8.25 -13.74 -6.26
C GLU A 119 -6.81 -13.86 -6.78
N THR A 120 -6.64 -14.34 -8.02
CA THR A 120 -5.32 -14.43 -8.65
C THR A 120 -4.69 -13.04 -8.83
N MET A 121 -5.48 -12.03 -9.18
CA MET A 121 -5.02 -10.65 -9.33
C MET A 121 -4.67 -10.00 -7.99
N LEU A 122 -5.44 -10.29 -6.94
CA LEU A 122 -5.18 -9.80 -5.57
C LEU A 122 -4.04 -10.56 -4.88
N GLY A 123 -3.69 -11.76 -5.38
CA GLY A 123 -2.65 -12.62 -4.81
C GLY A 123 -3.07 -13.31 -3.50
N GLN A 124 -4.35 -13.20 -3.11
CA GLN A 124 -4.93 -13.79 -1.92
C GLN A 124 -6.43 -14.07 -2.14
N SER A 125 -7.04 -14.87 -1.26
CA SER A 125 -8.47 -15.13 -1.36
C SER A 125 -9.28 -13.87 -1.04
N LEU A 126 -10.48 -13.76 -1.60
CA LEU A 126 -11.37 -12.62 -1.29
C LEU A 126 -11.74 -12.56 0.20
N ASN A 127 -11.80 -13.72 0.85
CA ASN A 127 -12.06 -13.79 2.28
C ASN A 127 -10.89 -13.30 3.13
N ASP A 128 -9.64 -13.53 2.70
CA ASP A 128 -8.46 -13.02 3.39
C ASP A 128 -8.35 -11.51 3.20
N PHE A 129 -8.53 -11.06 1.95
CA PHE A 129 -8.63 -9.64 1.61
C PHE A 129 -9.68 -8.93 2.47
N ARG A 130 -10.88 -9.51 2.60
CA ARG A 130 -11.97 -8.96 3.44
C ARG A 130 -11.51 -8.72 4.88
N ARG A 131 -10.79 -9.66 5.48
CA ARG A 131 -10.36 -9.55 6.88
C ARG A 131 -9.23 -8.55 7.08
N GLU A 132 -8.29 -8.51 6.15
CA GLU A 132 -7.14 -7.61 6.22
C GLU A 132 -7.54 -6.15 5.98
N TYR A 133 -8.38 -5.90 4.97
CA TYR A 133 -8.78 -4.55 4.56
C TYR A 133 -9.95 -3.95 5.34
N TRP A 134 -10.54 -4.69 6.27
CA TRP A 134 -11.71 -4.20 7.03
C TRP A 134 -11.41 -2.90 7.78
N TYR A 135 -10.27 -2.83 8.48
CA TYR A 135 -9.87 -1.66 9.25
C TYR A 135 -9.58 -0.45 8.37
N ASP A 136 -8.88 -0.66 7.26
CA ASP A 136 -8.60 0.41 6.28
C ASP A 136 -9.90 0.96 5.67
N MET A 137 -10.86 0.06 5.40
CA MET A 137 -12.18 0.44 4.89
C MET A 137 -12.98 1.27 5.91
N HIS A 138 -12.94 0.86 7.18
CA HIS A 138 -13.56 1.58 8.28
C HIS A 138 -13.00 3.01 8.41
N ASP A 139 -11.68 3.15 8.46
CA ASP A 139 -11.02 4.46 8.58
C ASP A 139 -11.31 5.38 7.38
N ARG A 140 -11.40 4.80 6.18
CA ARG A 140 -11.81 5.52 4.97
C ARG A 140 -13.23 6.06 5.09
N LEU A 141 -14.19 5.23 5.54
CA LEU A 141 -15.59 5.65 5.67
C LEU A 141 -15.77 6.74 6.73
N ILE A 142 -15.06 6.66 7.85
CA ILE A 142 -15.05 7.73 8.87
C ILE A 142 -14.60 9.05 8.24
N THR A 143 -13.50 9.01 7.49
CA THR A 143 -12.93 10.18 6.81
C THR A 143 -13.94 10.77 5.82
N GLU A 144 -14.60 9.94 5.00
CA GLU A 144 -15.60 10.37 4.02
C GLU A 144 -16.84 10.99 4.69
N GLN A 145 -17.32 10.38 5.77
CA GLN A 145 -18.48 10.88 6.51
C GLN A 145 -18.19 12.24 7.16
N TYR A 146 -16.99 12.42 7.73
CA TYR A 146 -16.57 13.71 8.29
C TYR A 146 -16.46 14.78 7.20
N GLN A 147 -15.85 14.46 6.05
CA GLN A 147 -15.75 15.40 4.91
C GLN A 147 -17.13 15.85 4.40
N GLN A 148 -18.13 14.97 4.39
CA GLN A 148 -19.51 15.33 4.02
C GLN A 148 -20.17 16.30 4.99
N GLN A 149 -19.79 16.31 6.28
CA GLN A 149 -20.32 17.24 7.27
C GLN A 149 -19.70 18.64 7.19
N LEU A 150 -18.52 18.77 6.58
CA LEU A 150 -17.83 20.05 6.39
C LEU A 150 -18.37 20.87 5.21
N ILE A 151 -19.23 20.29 4.36
CA ILE A 151 -19.86 20.92 3.18
C ILE A 151 -21.25 21.44 3.57
#